data_AF-A0A9Y4NVG7-F1
#
_entry.id   AF-A0A9Y4NVG7-F1
#
_cell.length_a   1.000
_cell.length_b   1.000
_cell.length_c   1.000
_cell.angle_alpha   90.00
_cell.angle_beta   90.00
_cell.angle_gamma   90.00
#
_symmetry.space_group_name_H-M   'P 1'
#
loop_
_entity.id
_entity.type
_entity.pdbx_description
1 polymer ?
#
loop_
_entity_poly.entity_id
_entity_poly.type
_entity_poly.pdbx_seq_one_letter_code
_entity_poly.pdbx_strand_id
1 'polypeptide(L)'
;MSPSLARSAPSELNHWWSQLKFRLQNKKGWNEMLDETFLLHTKNINDIPLFYAAKNNSVGCIKKLLSCASTNIFERGALGETALHVAVMSDNVDAAVALMDGAPELINEPMTSELFQGVTPLHIAVANQNMNLVYHLIGRGGDVATPRVTGLYFRKRIGGLLYHGEHVLSFAACAGNEDIMAMVIDAGASTRIQDGRGNTLLHILVLQPNKTIACQAMDLILSRDAELDQPVSLDMVPNYRGLTPLKLAAKEGNIVAFQHLVNKRRVVQWSLGPLSSHLFDLTEIDSWADVMSVLELIVGSHQKEARRILEVTPVRQLVSLKWNLYGKHYFRLLLLLYLLYIGTFTLCCVFRPLKDAPENYTTSDMDKTIRVQKNLSESYVTYEDSLRLAGEVISVLGALLILLLE
;
A
#
# COMPACT_ATOMS: atom_id res chain seq x y z
N MET A 1 -10.95 -28.03 -8.88
CA MET A 1 -11.62 -26.96 -9.66
C MET A 1 -11.14 -25.62 -9.13
N SER A 2 -10.20 -25.03 -9.84
CA SER A 2 -9.62 -23.71 -9.56
C SER A 2 -10.68 -22.61 -9.68
N PRO A 3 -10.77 -21.63 -8.77
CA PRO A 3 -11.44 -20.39 -9.09
C PRO A 3 -10.53 -19.61 -10.05
N SER A 4 -11.11 -19.28 -11.20
CA SER A 4 -10.52 -18.44 -12.23
C SER A 4 -10.02 -17.11 -11.66
N LEU A 5 -8.85 -16.66 -12.14
CA LEU A 5 -8.32 -15.30 -12.08
C LEU A 5 -9.29 -14.29 -12.75
N ALA A 6 -10.46 -14.09 -12.14
CA ALA A 6 -11.44 -13.13 -12.57
C ALA A 6 -11.34 -11.88 -11.70
N ARG A 7 -10.60 -10.90 -12.23
CA ARG A 7 -10.96 -9.46 -12.22
C ARG A 7 -10.77 -8.65 -10.92
N SER A 8 -9.57 -8.10 -10.76
CA SER A 8 -9.38 -6.70 -10.30
C SER A 8 -9.32 -5.68 -11.46
N ALA A 9 -9.35 -6.17 -12.71
CA ALA A 9 -9.38 -5.36 -13.92
C ALA A 9 -10.48 -4.28 -13.96
N PRO A 10 -11.74 -4.49 -13.51
CA PRO A 10 -12.78 -3.46 -13.64
C PRO A 10 -12.56 -2.27 -12.72
N SER A 11 -11.95 -2.44 -11.53
CA SER A 11 -11.61 -1.32 -10.64
C SER A 11 -10.40 -0.55 -11.14
N GLU A 12 -9.39 -1.23 -11.70
CA GLU A 12 -8.22 -0.57 -12.29
C GLU A 12 -8.54 0.08 -13.64
N LEU A 13 -9.45 -0.51 -14.44
CA LEU A 13 -9.99 0.10 -15.64
C LEU A 13 -10.86 1.30 -15.29
N ASN A 14 -11.77 1.21 -14.30
CA ASN A 14 -12.53 2.39 -13.85
C ASN A 14 -11.61 3.46 -13.27
N HIS A 15 -10.51 3.08 -12.60
CA HIS A 15 -9.48 4.01 -12.15
C HIS A 15 -8.79 4.69 -13.33
N TRP A 16 -8.31 3.92 -14.31
CA TRP A 16 -7.67 4.44 -15.51
C TRP A 16 -8.61 5.33 -16.31
N TRP A 17 -9.87 4.93 -16.48
CA TRP A 17 -10.91 5.71 -17.15
C TRP A 17 -11.28 6.98 -16.37
N SER A 18 -11.38 6.93 -15.04
CA SER A 18 -11.62 8.13 -14.22
C SER A 18 -10.44 9.09 -14.24
N GLN A 19 -9.21 8.57 -14.26
CA GLN A 19 -7.98 9.35 -14.30
C GLN A 19 -7.73 9.93 -15.69
N LEU A 20 -8.02 9.16 -16.74
CA LEU A 20 -7.98 9.61 -18.13
C LEU A 20 -9.09 10.64 -18.37
N LYS A 21 -10.31 10.39 -17.89
CA LYS A 21 -11.44 11.34 -17.96
C LYS A 21 -11.10 12.63 -17.21
N PHE A 22 -10.53 12.55 -16.01
CA PHE A 22 -10.05 13.71 -15.25
C PHE A 22 -8.94 14.45 -16.00
N ARG A 23 -7.94 13.75 -16.58
CA ARG A 23 -6.87 14.37 -17.38
C ARG A 23 -7.36 14.97 -18.70
N LEU A 24 -8.41 14.40 -19.29
CA LEU A 24 -9.03 14.89 -20.53
C LEU A 24 -9.99 16.06 -20.26
N GLN A 25 -10.69 16.05 -19.13
CA GLN A 25 -11.58 17.14 -18.69
C GLN A 25 -10.79 18.33 -18.14
N ASN A 26 -9.72 18.07 -17.38
CA ASN A 26 -8.81 19.09 -16.86
C ASN A 26 -7.53 19.11 -17.71
N LYS A 27 -7.59 19.84 -18.84
CA LYS A 27 -6.40 20.20 -19.63
C LYS A 27 -5.39 21.04 -18.82
N LYS A 28 -5.85 21.69 -17.75
CA LYS A 28 -5.04 22.38 -16.74
C LYS A 28 -4.43 21.35 -15.79
N GLY A 29 -3.16 21.54 -15.40
CA GLY A 29 -2.47 20.61 -14.50
C GLY A 29 -3.22 20.48 -13.16
N TRP A 30 -3.03 19.36 -12.44
CA TRP A 30 -3.67 19.15 -11.12
C TRP A 30 -3.42 20.34 -10.17
N ASN A 31 -2.18 20.83 -10.12
CA ASN A 31 -1.82 21.96 -9.26
C ASN A 31 -2.60 23.23 -9.61
N GLU A 32 -2.75 23.55 -10.91
CA GLU A 32 -3.53 24.71 -11.36
C GLU A 32 -5.01 24.58 -10.96
N MET A 33 -5.58 23.38 -11.11
CA MET A 33 -6.96 23.14 -10.67
C MET A 33 -7.10 23.34 -9.15
N LEU A 34 -6.15 22.84 -8.35
CA LEU A 34 -6.15 23.05 -6.90
C LEU A 34 -6.07 24.54 -6.58
N ASP A 35 -5.13 25.27 -7.18
CA ASP A 35 -4.94 26.70 -6.95
C ASP A 35 -6.20 27.50 -7.29
N GLU A 36 -6.83 27.23 -8.45
CA GLU A 36 -8.10 27.86 -8.83
C GLU A 36 -9.21 27.56 -7.82
N THR A 37 -9.34 26.31 -7.37
CA THR A 37 -10.36 25.94 -6.38
C THR A 37 -10.14 26.61 -5.02
N PHE A 38 -8.89 26.74 -4.55
CA PHE A 38 -8.60 27.39 -3.27
C PHE A 38 -8.74 28.92 -3.33
N LEU A 39 -8.46 29.54 -4.47
CA LEU A 39 -8.75 30.96 -4.70
C LEU A 39 -10.26 31.21 -4.70
N LEU A 40 -11.04 30.37 -5.39
CA LEU A 40 -12.51 30.44 -5.38
C LEU A 40 -13.09 30.18 -3.98
N HIS A 41 -12.54 29.23 -3.24
CA HIS A 41 -12.92 28.97 -1.85
C HIS A 41 -12.74 30.21 -0.97
N THR A 42 -11.58 30.86 -1.05
CA THR A 42 -11.29 32.08 -0.28
C THR A 42 -12.25 33.21 -0.65
N LYS A 43 -12.57 33.35 -1.95
CA LYS A 43 -13.55 34.33 -2.42
C LYS A 43 -14.95 34.05 -1.87
N ASN A 44 -15.44 32.83 -2.01
CA ASN A 44 -16.79 32.45 -1.58
C ASN A 44 -16.98 32.58 -0.07
N ILE A 45 -15.95 32.29 0.74
CA ILE A 45 -16.02 32.51 2.20
C ILE A 45 -16.27 33.99 2.53
N ASN A 46 -15.69 34.92 1.76
CA ASN A 46 -15.87 36.34 2.00
C ASN A 46 -17.20 36.86 1.44
N ASP A 47 -17.70 36.29 0.33
CA ASP A 47 -18.93 36.72 -0.33
C ASP A 47 -20.20 36.20 0.40
N ILE A 48 -20.14 35.00 1.00
CA ILE A 48 -21.28 34.40 1.72
C ILE A 48 -21.34 34.93 3.15
N PRO A 49 -22.38 35.69 3.56
CA PRO A 49 -22.41 36.36 4.86
C PRO A 49 -22.30 35.41 6.06
N LEU A 50 -22.94 34.24 5.97
CA LEU A 50 -22.91 33.24 7.03
C LEU A 50 -21.50 32.61 7.15
N PHE A 51 -20.78 32.44 6.04
CA PHE A 51 -19.41 31.90 6.06
C PHE A 51 -18.44 32.93 6.61
N TYR A 52 -18.57 34.20 6.23
CA TYR A 52 -17.77 35.28 6.78
C TYR A 52 -17.97 35.41 8.30
N ALA A 53 -19.21 35.32 8.78
CA ALA A 53 -19.50 35.33 10.21
C ALA A 53 -18.91 34.10 10.94
N ALA A 54 -19.00 32.90 10.33
CA ALA A 54 -18.41 31.67 10.84
C ALA A 54 -16.88 31.72 10.92
N LYS A 55 -16.21 32.25 9.90
CA LYS A 55 -14.75 32.42 9.83
C LYS A 55 -14.22 33.44 10.85
N ASN A 56 -14.99 34.48 11.16
CA ASN A 56 -14.58 35.55 12.08
C ASN A 56 -15.14 35.39 13.52
N ASN A 57 -15.55 34.17 13.89
CA ASN A 57 -16.14 33.85 15.19
C ASN A 57 -17.28 34.80 15.64
N SER A 58 -18.08 35.32 14.72
CA SER A 58 -19.06 36.38 14.98
C SER A 58 -20.43 35.82 15.41
N VAL A 59 -20.50 35.26 16.62
CA VAL A 59 -21.68 34.58 17.18
C VAL A 59 -22.97 35.39 17.09
N GLY A 60 -22.91 36.69 17.39
CA GLY A 60 -24.08 37.57 17.32
C GLY A 60 -24.63 37.71 15.90
N CYS A 61 -23.75 37.78 14.90
CA CYS A 61 -24.15 37.81 13.48
C CYS A 61 -24.72 36.46 13.04
N ILE A 62 -24.12 35.35 13.46
CA ILE A 62 -24.62 33.99 13.18
C ILE A 62 -26.05 33.85 13.70
N LYS A 63 -26.31 34.17 14.97
CA LYS A 63 -27.66 34.06 15.55
C LYS A 63 -28.69 34.94 14.82
N LYS A 64 -28.30 36.16 14.45
CA LYS A 64 -29.16 37.06 13.65
C LYS A 64 -29.45 36.50 12.25
N LEU A 65 -28.42 36.03 11.55
CA LEU A 65 -28.57 35.44 10.22
C LEU A 65 -29.43 34.18 10.25
N LEU A 66 -29.25 33.29 11.24
CA LEU A 66 -30.09 32.11 11.41
C LEU A 66 -31.56 32.46 11.72
N SER A 67 -31.83 33.60 12.35
CA SER A 67 -33.20 34.08 12.58
C SER A 67 -33.88 34.69 11.34
N CYS A 68 -33.11 34.99 10.28
CA CYS A 68 -33.64 35.57 9.05
C CYS A 68 -34.18 34.47 8.13
N ALA A 69 -35.46 34.55 7.76
CA ALA A 69 -36.09 33.59 6.86
C ALA A 69 -35.44 33.52 5.45
N SER A 70 -34.72 34.57 5.03
CA SER A 70 -34.02 34.61 3.74
C SER A 70 -32.68 33.88 3.74
N THR A 71 -32.16 33.49 4.90
CA THR A 71 -30.82 32.88 5.00
C THR A 71 -30.89 31.41 4.65
N ASN A 72 -30.21 31.02 3.57
CA ASN A 72 -30.05 29.62 3.20
C ASN A 72 -28.91 28.99 4.02
N ILE A 73 -29.28 28.20 5.02
CA ILE A 73 -28.33 27.49 5.90
C ILE A 73 -27.48 26.47 5.12
N PHE A 74 -28.02 25.92 4.03
CA PHE A 74 -27.37 24.93 3.18
C PHE A 74 -26.57 25.53 2.03
N GLU A 75 -26.37 26.85 2.00
CA GLU A 75 -25.50 27.48 1.00
C GLU A 75 -24.11 26.84 0.99
N ARG A 76 -23.60 26.57 -0.21
CA ARG A 76 -22.37 25.80 -0.43
C ARG A 76 -21.26 26.66 -1.03
N GLY A 77 -20.06 26.51 -0.50
CA GLY A 77 -18.86 27.14 -1.06
C GLY A 77 -18.23 26.36 -2.21
N ALA A 78 -17.02 26.75 -2.60
CA ALA A 78 -16.33 26.16 -3.76
C ALA A 78 -15.91 24.70 -3.54
N LEU A 79 -15.73 24.27 -2.29
CA LEU A 79 -15.42 22.90 -1.92
C LEU A 79 -16.69 22.11 -1.53
N GLY A 80 -17.87 22.69 -1.71
CA GLY A 80 -19.14 22.09 -1.28
C GLY A 80 -19.33 22.11 0.24
N GLU A 81 -18.60 22.96 0.94
CA GLU A 81 -18.63 23.15 2.39
C GLU A 81 -19.85 23.94 2.86
N THR A 82 -20.19 23.80 4.14
CA THR A 82 -21.25 24.57 4.84
C THR A 82 -20.62 25.56 5.80
N ALA A 83 -21.44 26.45 6.39
CA ALA A 83 -20.95 27.40 7.40
C ALA A 83 -20.31 26.69 8.61
N LEU A 84 -20.81 25.51 9.00
CA LEU A 84 -20.24 24.73 10.10
C LEU A 84 -18.84 24.19 9.76
N HIS A 85 -18.63 23.73 8.52
CA HIS A 85 -17.29 23.35 8.07
C HIS A 85 -16.32 24.55 8.16
N VAL A 86 -16.75 25.74 7.74
CA VAL A 86 -15.90 26.95 7.80
C VAL A 86 -15.55 27.34 9.24
N ALA A 87 -16.51 27.29 10.16
CA ALA A 87 -16.27 27.54 11.58
C ALA A 87 -15.25 26.55 12.16
N VAL A 88 -15.42 25.26 11.86
CA VAL A 88 -14.52 24.20 12.34
C VAL A 88 -13.14 24.27 11.69
N MET A 89 -13.03 24.54 10.38
CA MET A 89 -11.76 24.74 9.68
C MET A 89 -10.96 25.92 10.25
N SER A 90 -11.66 26.92 10.79
CA SER A 90 -11.05 28.10 11.42
C SER A 90 -10.86 27.94 12.93
N ASP A 91 -11.12 26.76 13.49
CA ASP A 91 -11.07 26.44 14.93
C ASP A 91 -11.92 27.37 15.83
N ASN A 92 -12.97 27.96 15.27
CA ASN A 92 -13.86 28.88 15.98
C ASN A 92 -14.95 28.12 16.75
N VAL A 93 -14.65 27.74 18.00
CA VAL A 93 -15.54 26.94 18.85
C VAL A 93 -16.90 27.61 19.08
N ASP A 94 -16.93 28.90 19.41
CA ASP A 94 -18.20 29.58 19.75
C ASP A 94 -19.12 29.70 18.54
N ALA A 95 -18.57 30.03 17.37
CA ALA A 95 -19.31 30.06 16.12
C ALA A 95 -19.82 28.67 15.73
N ALA A 96 -18.99 27.63 15.86
CA ALA A 96 -19.41 26.26 15.61
C ALA A 96 -20.56 25.85 16.55
N VAL A 97 -20.44 26.14 17.85
CA VAL A 97 -21.51 25.86 18.84
C VAL A 97 -22.79 26.62 18.50
N ALA A 98 -22.71 27.91 18.16
CA ALA A 98 -23.88 28.69 17.76
C ALA A 98 -24.55 28.15 16.49
N LEU A 99 -23.77 27.66 15.52
CA LEU A 99 -24.28 27.01 14.31
C LEU A 99 -24.90 25.66 14.63
N MET A 100 -24.29 24.83 15.49
CA MET A 100 -24.85 23.54 15.88
C MET A 100 -26.17 23.68 16.66
N ASP A 101 -26.26 24.68 17.55
CA ASP A 101 -27.46 24.93 18.35
C ASP A 101 -28.60 25.54 17.50
N GLY A 102 -28.27 26.42 16.53
CA GLY A 102 -29.26 27.09 15.69
C GLY A 102 -29.60 26.35 14.39
N ALA A 103 -28.75 25.43 13.95
CA ALA A 103 -28.89 24.66 12.72
C ALA A 103 -28.29 23.24 12.88
N PRO A 104 -28.88 22.39 13.73
CA PRO A 104 -28.35 21.05 14.03
C PRO A 104 -28.27 20.13 12.80
N GLU A 105 -29.07 20.42 11.77
CA GLU A 105 -29.06 19.73 10.48
C GLU A 105 -27.68 19.78 9.80
N LEU A 106 -26.85 20.78 10.09
CA LEU A 106 -25.51 20.92 9.50
C LEU A 106 -24.45 19.98 10.08
N ILE A 107 -24.70 19.34 11.23
CA ILE A 107 -23.69 18.59 11.99
C ILE A 107 -23.11 17.43 11.17
N ASN A 108 -23.97 16.73 10.42
CA ASN A 108 -23.62 15.54 9.66
C ASN A 108 -23.56 15.79 8.14
N GLU A 109 -23.74 17.03 7.71
CA GLU A 109 -23.67 17.37 6.28
C GLU A 109 -22.23 17.18 5.77
N PRO A 110 -22.02 16.38 4.71
CA PRO A 110 -20.70 16.24 4.11
C PRO A 110 -20.43 17.34 3.07
N MET A 111 -19.15 17.62 2.85
CA MET A 111 -18.67 18.37 1.70
C MET A 111 -18.97 17.60 0.40
N THR A 112 -19.37 18.33 -0.65
CA THR A 112 -19.87 17.73 -1.90
C THR A 112 -18.97 17.90 -3.12
N SER A 113 -17.88 18.68 -3.04
CA SER A 113 -16.96 18.84 -4.16
C SER A 113 -16.20 17.54 -4.48
N GLU A 114 -15.75 17.38 -5.73
CA GLU A 114 -14.94 16.22 -6.13
C GLU A 114 -13.64 16.07 -5.32
N LEU A 115 -13.08 17.18 -4.84
CA LEU A 115 -11.84 17.20 -4.06
C LEU A 115 -12.04 16.72 -2.62
N PHE A 116 -13.06 17.23 -1.94
CA PHE A 116 -13.31 17.01 -0.50
C PHE A 116 -14.57 16.17 -0.23
N GLN A 117 -15.05 15.43 -1.23
CA GLN A 117 -16.28 14.66 -1.12
C GLN A 117 -16.32 13.78 0.15
N GLY A 118 -17.40 13.91 0.91
CA GLY A 118 -17.65 13.08 2.10
C GLY A 118 -16.99 13.56 3.38
N VAL A 119 -16.19 14.63 3.35
CA VAL A 119 -15.63 15.24 4.57
C VAL A 119 -16.75 15.88 5.37
N THR A 120 -16.91 15.50 6.63
CA THR A 120 -17.85 16.11 7.58
C THR A 120 -17.13 17.07 8.52
N PRO A 121 -17.85 17.95 9.26
CA PRO A 121 -17.21 18.82 10.25
C PRO A 121 -16.40 18.04 11.29
N LEU A 122 -16.87 16.83 11.68
CA LEU A 122 -16.15 15.98 12.62
C LEU A 122 -14.80 15.50 12.10
N HIS A 123 -14.67 15.16 10.81
CA HIS A 123 -13.37 14.84 10.22
C HIS A 123 -12.38 15.99 10.35
N ILE A 124 -12.84 17.22 10.14
CA ILE A 124 -12.00 18.43 10.21
C ILE A 124 -11.58 18.70 11.65
N ALA A 125 -12.51 18.66 12.61
CA ALA A 125 -12.21 18.86 14.03
C ALA A 125 -11.16 17.85 14.55
N VAL A 126 -11.30 16.59 14.13
CA VAL A 126 -10.34 15.52 14.45
C VAL A 126 -8.98 15.77 13.79
N ALA A 127 -8.95 16.15 12.52
CA ALA A 127 -7.72 16.46 11.80
C ALA A 127 -6.95 17.65 12.41
N ASN A 128 -7.68 18.68 12.89
CA ASN A 128 -7.13 19.83 13.59
C ASN A 128 -6.75 19.54 15.05
N GLN A 129 -7.05 18.34 15.56
CA GLN A 129 -6.82 17.93 16.95
C GLN A 129 -7.53 18.83 17.98
N ASN A 130 -8.65 19.45 17.59
CA ASN A 130 -9.41 20.33 18.46
C ASN A 130 -10.39 19.53 19.32
N MET A 131 -9.93 19.10 20.49
CA MET A 131 -10.68 18.24 21.40
C MET A 131 -12.05 18.84 21.81
N ASN A 132 -12.12 20.16 22.00
CA ASN A 132 -13.37 20.84 22.37
C ASN A 132 -14.42 20.76 21.25
N LEU A 133 -14.00 20.96 19.99
CA LEU A 133 -14.90 20.82 18.85
C LEU A 133 -15.36 19.38 18.67
N VAL A 134 -14.44 18.41 18.81
CA VAL A 134 -14.78 16.98 18.76
C VAL A 134 -15.82 16.64 19.82
N TYR A 135 -15.62 17.07 21.07
CA TYR A 135 -16.56 16.86 22.17
C TYR A 135 -17.93 17.47 21.87
N HIS A 136 -17.98 18.71 21.38
CA HIS A 136 -19.24 19.37 21.06
C HIS A 136 -19.98 18.77 19.87
N LEU A 137 -19.25 18.29 18.85
CA LEU A 137 -19.84 17.63 17.68
C LEU A 137 -20.41 16.26 18.06
N ILE A 138 -19.63 15.42 18.75
CA ILE A 138 -20.09 14.10 19.22
C ILE A 138 -21.28 14.27 20.17
N GLY A 139 -21.18 15.18 21.15
CA GLY A 139 -22.24 15.45 22.12
C GLY A 139 -23.56 15.96 21.53
N ARG A 140 -23.55 16.44 20.27
CA ARG A 140 -24.74 16.90 19.53
C ARG A 140 -25.17 15.95 18.41
N GLY A 141 -24.69 14.71 18.41
CA GLY A 141 -25.09 13.69 17.44
C GLY A 141 -24.27 13.67 16.16
N GLY A 142 -23.01 14.12 16.21
CA GLY A 142 -22.04 13.91 15.14
C GLY A 142 -21.77 12.43 14.90
N ASP A 143 -22.01 11.97 13.67
CA ASP A 143 -21.85 10.57 13.29
C ASP A 143 -20.37 10.20 13.13
N VAL A 144 -19.91 9.26 13.95
CA VAL A 144 -18.54 8.73 13.96
C VAL A 144 -18.36 7.48 13.10
N ALA A 145 -19.44 6.80 12.73
CA ALA A 145 -19.40 5.44 12.19
C ALA A 145 -19.63 5.36 10.70
N THR A 146 -20.60 6.12 10.16
CA THR A 146 -21.02 5.99 8.75
C THR A 146 -20.28 6.89 7.75
N PRO A 147 -19.86 8.13 8.09
CA PRO A 147 -19.29 9.04 7.11
C PRO A 147 -17.98 8.53 6.50
N ARG A 148 -17.86 8.69 5.17
CA ARG A 148 -16.71 8.24 4.39
C ARG A 148 -16.16 9.34 3.50
N VAL A 149 -14.88 9.65 3.65
CA VAL A 149 -14.17 10.60 2.81
C VAL A 149 -13.72 9.94 1.51
N THR A 150 -14.41 10.21 0.41
CA THR A 150 -14.10 9.62 -0.92
C THR A 150 -13.46 10.60 -1.91
N GLY A 151 -13.29 11.85 -1.48
CA GLY A 151 -12.73 12.95 -2.28
C GLY A 151 -11.35 12.66 -2.86
N LEU A 152 -11.08 13.20 -4.05
CA LEU A 152 -9.82 12.96 -4.78
C LEU A 152 -8.57 13.41 -4.01
N TYR A 153 -8.72 14.37 -3.09
CA TYR A 153 -7.59 14.89 -2.30
C TYR A 153 -7.02 13.84 -1.32
N PHE A 154 -7.88 12.97 -0.76
CA PHE A 154 -7.53 12.01 0.29
C PHE A 154 -7.17 10.61 -0.23
N ARG A 155 -7.28 10.37 -1.53
CA ARG A 155 -6.93 9.07 -2.14
C ARG A 155 -5.42 8.90 -2.20
N LYS A 156 -4.91 7.72 -1.81
CA LYS A 156 -3.48 7.37 -1.97
C LYS A 156 -3.07 7.44 -3.46
N ARG A 157 -2.22 8.40 -3.79
CA ARG A 157 -1.71 8.69 -5.14
C ARG A 157 -0.22 9.01 -5.10
N ILE A 158 0.46 8.81 -6.22
CA ILE A 158 1.85 9.26 -6.38
C ILE A 158 1.86 10.79 -6.32
N GLY A 159 2.66 11.37 -5.42
CA GLY A 159 2.70 12.81 -5.17
C GLY A 159 1.52 13.34 -4.32
N GLY A 160 0.70 12.45 -3.74
CA GLY A 160 -0.32 12.86 -2.77
C GLY A 160 0.33 13.19 -1.43
N LEU A 161 -0.16 14.26 -0.79
CA LEU A 161 0.37 14.72 0.50
C LEU A 161 -0.17 13.92 1.68
N LEU A 162 -1.40 13.41 1.58
CA LEU A 162 -2.11 12.83 2.71
C LEU A 162 -2.86 11.56 2.32
N TYR A 163 -2.80 10.55 3.19
CA TYR A 163 -3.67 9.37 3.13
C TYR A 163 -3.98 8.91 4.56
N HIS A 164 -5.16 9.29 5.06
CA HIS A 164 -5.66 8.93 6.40
C HIS A 164 -6.82 7.93 6.35
N GLY A 165 -7.06 7.29 5.21
CA GLY A 165 -8.25 6.47 5.00
C GLY A 165 -9.52 7.32 4.80
N GLU A 166 -10.67 6.75 5.18
CA GLU A 166 -11.98 7.33 4.88
C GLU A 166 -12.82 7.65 6.11
N HIS A 167 -12.52 7.07 7.28
CA HIS A 167 -13.40 7.12 8.46
C HIS A 167 -12.85 8.08 9.52
N VAL A 168 -13.70 8.62 10.38
CA VAL A 168 -13.30 9.57 11.45
C VAL A 168 -12.21 8.99 12.34
N LEU A 169 -12.36 7.73 12.77
CA LEU A 169 -11.36 7.05 13.59
C LEU A 169 -9.99 6.94 12.90
N SER A 170 -9.96 6.78 11.57
CA SER A 170 -8.69 6.69 10.84
C SER A 170 -7.96 8.02 10.77
N PHE A 171 -8.69 9.14 10.72
CA PHE A 171 -8.10 10.48 10.87
C PHE A 171 -7.56 10.71 12.28
N ALA A 172 -8.29 10.30 13.33
CA ALA A 172 -7.85 10.42 14.72
C ALA A 172 -6.53 9.66 14.97
N ALA A 173 -6.45 8.43 14.47
CA ALA A 173 -5.27 7.59 14.64
C ALA A 173 -4.04 8.12 13.91
N CYS A 174 -4.21 8.70 12.71
CA CYS A 174 -3.10 9.29 11.98
C CYS A 174 -2.64 10.62 12.59
N ALA A 175 -3.56 11.37 13.21
CA ALA A 175 -3.24 12.58 13.96
C ALA A 175 -2.45 12.28 15.25
N GLY A 176 -2.68 11.11 15.86
CA GLY A 176 -1.89 10.62 17.00
C GLY A 176 -2.36 11.07 18.37
N ASN A 177 -3.56 11.64 18.47
CA ASN A 177 -4.13 12.08 19.75
C ASN A 177 -4.96 10.93 20.35
N GLU A 178 -4.39 10.27 21.37
CA GLU A 178 -5.00 9.11 22.05
C GLU A 178 -6.36 9.44 22.69
N ASP A 179 -6.52 10.64 23.24
CA ASP A 179 -7.78 11.07 23.86
C ASP A 179 -8.89 11.23 22.83
N ILE A 180 -8.58 11.83 21.66
CA ILE A 180 -9.54 11.94 20.55
C ILE A 180 -9.89 10.55 20.01
N MET A 181 -8.90 9.66 19.88
CA MET A 181 -9.17 8.27 19.47
C MET A 181 -10.11 7.57 20.46
N ALA A 182 -9.84 7.68 21.76
CA ALA A 182 -10.67 7.10 22.81
C ALA A 182 -12.10 7.66 22.75
N MET A 183 -12.27 8.98 22.67
CA MET A 183 -13.59 9.61 22.54
C MET A 183 -14.38 9.10 21.33
N VAL A 184 -13.72 8.94 20.18
CA VAL A 184 -14.37 8.47 18.94
C VAL A 184 -14.75 6.98 19.04
N ILE A 185 -13.91 6.15 19.66
CA ILE A 185 -14.21 4.73 19.93
C ILE A 185 -15.36 4.60 20.92
N ASP A 186 -15.32 5.36 22.03
CA ASP A 186 -16.34 5.36 23.08
C ASP A 186 -17.69 5.88 22.55
N ALA A 187 -17.66 6.76 21.53
CA ALA A 187 -18.84 7.21 20.79
C ALA A 187 -19.40 6.18 19.79
N GLY A 188 -18.79 4.98 19.67
CA GLY A 188 -19.29 3.87 18.87
C GLY A 188 -18.59 3.67 17.52
N ALA A 189 -17.44 4.30 17.26
CA ALA A 189 -16.68 4.02 16.05
C ALA A 189 -16.07 2.61 16.08
N SER A 190 -16.31 1.81 15.03
CA SER A 190 -15.74 0.47 14.93
C SER A 190 -14.28 0.51 14.47
N THR A 191 -13.43 -0.26 15.15
CA THR A 191 -11.98 -0.41 14.86
C THR A 191 -11.71 -1.23 13.60
N ARG A 192 -12.70 -2.00 13.12
CA ARG A 192 -12.52 -3.04 12.09
C ARG A 192 -13.00 -2.64 10.70
N ILE A 193 -13.47 -1.40 10.54
CA ILE A 193 -13.99 -0.93 9.26
C ILE A 193 -12.85 -0.82 8.24
N GLN A 194 -13.16 -1.18 6.99
CA GLN A 194 -12.24 -1.11 5.86
C GLN A 194 -12.60 0.04 4.92
N ASP A 195 -11.59 0.70 4.37
CA ASP A 195 -11.77 1.72 3.32
C ASP A 195 -12.12 1.09 1.95
N GLY A 196 -12.27 1.93 0.92
CA GLY A 196 -12.54 1.48 -0.45
C GLY A 196 -11.46 0.56 -1.08
N ARG A 197 -10.30 0.38 -0.44
CA ARG A 197 -9.23 -0.56 -0.84
C ARG A 197 -9.18 -1.81 0.03
N GLY A 198 -10.10 -1.96 0.98
CA GLY A 198 -10.07 -3.04 1.95
C GLY A 198 -9.06 -2.80 3.07
N ASN A 199 -8.43 -1.62 3.14
CA ASN A 199 -7.45 -1.34 4.20
C ASN A 199 -8.19 -1.10 5.51
N THR A 200 -7.90 -1.92 6.51
CA THR A 200 -8.25 -1.63 7.91
C THR A 200 -7.40 -0.48 8.44
N LEU A 201 -7.74 0.01 9.63
CA LEU A 201 -7.00 1.07 10.31
C LEU A 201 -5.50 0.74 10.49
N LEU A 202 -5.16 -0.50 10.82
CA LEU A 202 -3.77 -0.94 10.96
C LEU A 202 -2.98 -0.82 9.64
N HIS A 203 -3.61 -1.11 8.49
CA HIS A 203 -2.96 -0.91 7.19
C HIS A 203 -2.65 0.57 6.93
N ILE A 204 -3.57 1.47 7.31
CA ILE A 204 -3.39 2.91 7.12
C ILE A 204 -2.25 3.42 8.00
N LEU A 205 -2.16 2.95 9.24
CA LEU A 205 -1.09 3.30 10.18
C LEU A 205 0.29 2.84 9.69
N VAL A 206 0.40 1.66 9.10
CA VAL A 206 1.64 1.16 8.47
C VAL A 206 2.15 2.10 7.37
N LEU A 207 1.24 2.81 6.69
CA LEU A 207 1.57 3.71 5.59
C LEU A 207 1.91 5.13 6.04
N GLN A 208 1.78 5.44 7.33
CA GLN A 208 2.07 6.79 7.83
C GLN A 208 3.58 7.07 7.85
N PRO A 209 3.98 8.33 7.56
CA PRO A 209 5.38 8.72 7.62
C PRO A 209 5.91 8.70 9.07
N ASN A 210 5.08 9.09 10.03
CA ASN A 210 5.44 9.09 11.45
C ASN A 210 5.21 7.72 12.08
N LYS A 211 6.29 6.93 12.14
CA LYS A 211 6.25 5.53 12.59
C LYS A 211 6.00 5.37 14.09
N THR A 212 6.43 6.32 14.92
CA THR A 212 6.30 6.21 16.39
C THR A 212 4.85 6.44 16.82
N ILE A 213 4.22 7.51 16.32
CA ILE A 213 2.81 7.79 16.54
C ILE A 213 1.95 6.63 16.02
N ALA A 214 2.27 6.11 14.83
CA ALA A 214 1.57 4.95 14.28
C ALA A 214 1.64 3.72 15.21
N CYS A 215 2.80 3.44 15.81
CA CYS A 215 2.94 2.32 16.76
C CYS A 215 2.11 2.51 18.05
N GLN A 216 2.07 3.73 18.60
CA GLN A 216 1.24 4.04 19.76
C GLN A 216 -0.25 3.87 19.44
N ALA A 217 -0.70 4.42 18.31
CA ALA A 217 -2.07 4.27 17.84
C ALA A 217 -2.42 2.78 17.61
N MET A 218 -1.52 2.00 16.99
CA MET A 218 -1.73 0.56 16.79
C MET A 218 -1.91 -0.18 18.12
N ASP A 219 -1.16 0.19 19.17
CA ASP A 219 -1.27 -0.42 20.49
C ASP A 219 -2.61 -0.15 21.15
N LEU A 220 -3.08 1.09 21.08
CA LEU A 220 -4.39 1.48 21.60
C LEU A 220 -5.53 0.76 20.86
N ILE A 221 -5.43 0.64 19.53
CA ILE A 221 -6.48 -0.02 18.73
C ILE A 221 -6.50 -1.52 18.99
N LEU A 222 -5.34 -2.17 19.07
CA LEU A 222 -5.26 -3.60 19.33
C LEU A 222 -5.71 -3.95 20.75
N SER A 223 -5.45 -3.09 21.74
CA SER A 223 -5.95 -3.32 23.10
C SER A 223 -7.47 -3.21 23.16
N ARG A 224 -8.07 -2.20 22.51
CA ARG A 224 -9.53 -2.06 22.43
C ARG A 224 -10.20 -3.16 21.59
N ASP A 225 -9.57 -3.63 20.52
CA ASP A 225 -10.10 -4.74 19.71
C ASP A 225 -10.07 -6.08 20.48
N ALA A 226 -9.06 -6.29 21.33
CA ALA A 226 -8.98 -7.49 22.17
C ALA A 226 -10.14 -7.59 23.18
N GLU A 227 -10.77 -6.48 23.56
CA GLU A 227 -11.96 -6.45 24.43
C GLU A 227 -13.24 -6.95 23.72
N LEU A 228 -13.25 -6.96 22.38
CA LEU A 228 -14.42 -7.34 21.58
C LEU A 228 -14.56 -8.86 21.34
N ASP A 229 -13.60 -9.66 21.82
CA ASP A 229 -13.54 -11.14 21.73
C ASP A 229 -13.95 -11.71 20.36
N GLN A 230 -13.39 -11.14 19.29
CA GLN A 230 -13.66 -11.58 17.93
C GLN A 230 -12.84 -12.81 17.52
N PRO A 231 -13.36 -13.68 16.63
CA PRO A 231 -12.70 -14.95 16.28
C PRO A 231 -11.39 -14.77 15.51
N VAL A 232 -11.23 -13.65 14.79
CA VAL A 232 -10.04 -13.32 14.02
C VAL A 232 -9.48 -12.02 14.55
N SER A 233 -8.19 -12.02 14.93
CA SER A 233 -7.51 -10.82 15.38
C SER A 233 -7.45 -9.76 14.28
N LEU A 234 -7.56 -8.47 14.64
CA LEU A 234 -7.59 -7.37 13.66
C LEU A 234 -6.34 -7.32 12.76
N ASP A 235 -5.20 -7.74 13.28
CA ASP A 235 -3.92 -7.78 12.58
C ASP A 235 -3.80 -8.93 11.56
N MET A 236 -4.77 -9.84 11.51
CA MET A 236 -4.87 -10.91 10.52
C MET A 236 -5.90 -10.63 9.42
N VAL A 237 -6.66 -9.54 9.52
CA VAL A 237 -7.63 -9.15 8.49
C VAL A 237 -6.88 -8.65 7.25
N PRO A 238 -7.05 -9.28 6.06
CA PRO A 238 -6.39 -8.82 4.85
C PRO A 238 -7.17 -7.71 4.15
N ASN A 239 -6.47 -6.90 3.35
CA ASN A 239 -7.09 -6.00 2.39
C ASN A 239 -7.52 -6.70 1.10
N TYR A 240 -8.10 -5.97 0.14
CA TYR A 240 -8.55 -6.56 -1.14
C TYR A 240 -7.42 -7.10 -2.03
N ARG A 241 -6.16 -6.84 -1.68
CA ARG A 241 -4.98 -7.43 -2.32
C ARG A 241 -4.48 -8.69 -1.59
N GLY A 242 -5.19 -9.16 -0.57
CA GLY A 242 -4.77 -10.30 0.26
C GLY A 242 -3.60 -10.00 1.18
N LEU A 243 -3.25 -8.72 1.40
CA LEU A 243 -2.17 -8.33 2.30
C LEU A 243 -2.75 -8.05 3.68
N THR A 244 -2.20 -8.67 4.71
CA THR A 244 -2.41 -8.27 6.11
C THR A 244 -1.53 -7.06 6.44
N PRO A 245 -1.76 -6.36 7.57
CA PRO A 245 -0.92 -5.23 7.99
C PRO A 245 0.58 -5.59 8.07
N LEU A 246 0.92 -6.80 8.53
CA LEU A 246 2.30 -7.29 8.59
C LEU A 246 2.91 -7.43 7.19
N LYS A 247 2.18 -8.07 6.26
CA LYS A 247 2.58 -8.22 4.86
C LYS A 247 2.72 -6.87 4.16
N LEU A 248 1.84 -5.91 4.46
CA LEU A 248 1.93 -4.56 3.92
C LEU A 248 3.17 -3.83 4.45
N ALA A 249 3.48 -3.95 5.75
CA ALA A 249 4.69 -3.36 6.35
C ALA A 249 5.96 -3.91 5.70
N ALA A 250 5.97 -5.22 5.40
CA ALA A 250 7.05 -5.86 4.65
C ALA A 250 7.21 -5.28 3.23
N LYS A 251 6.11 -5.19 2.49
CA LYS A 251 6.10 -4.69 1.11
C LYS A 251 6.56 -3.23 1.00
N GLU A 252 6.11 -2.39 1.93
CA GLU A 252 6.41 -0.94 2.00
C GLU A 252 7.71 -0.64 2.77
N GLY A 253 8.44 -1.66 3.23
CA GLY A 253 9.71 -1.46 3.94
C GLY A 253 9.61 -0.68 5.25
N ASN A 254 8.46 -0.70 5.91
CA ASN A 254 8.29 -0.05 7.20
C ASN A 254 8.84 -0.93 8.33
N ILE A 255 10.15 -0.86 8.56
CA ILE A 255 10.87 -1.69 9.55
C ILE A 255 10.30 -1.53 10.96
N VAL A 256 9.95 -0.31 11.36
CA VAL A 256 9.47 -0.01 12.72
C VAL A 256 8.12 -0.67 12.94
N ALA A 257 7.17 -0.48 12.03
CA ALA A 257 5.86 -1.12 12.12
C ALA A 257 5.97 -2.64 12.01
N PHE A 258 6.85 -3.16 11.15
CA PHE A 258 7.10 -4.60 11.02
C PHE A 258 7.61 -5.20 12.32
N GLN A 259 8.66 -4.63 12.92
CA GLN A 259 9.20 -5.09 14.21
C GLN A 259 8.17 -5.00 15.32
N HIS A 260 7.39 -3.92 15.34
CA HIS A 260 6.33 -3.71 16.33
C HIS A 260 5.29 -4.84 16.28
N LEU A 261 4.74 -5.12 15.10
CA LEU A 261 3.75 -6.18 14.89
C LEU A 261 4.32 -7.57 15.22
N VAL A 262 5.55 -7.86 14.80
CA VAL A 262 6.23 -9.13 15.11
C VAL A 262 6.45 -9.29 16.63
N ASN A 263 6.86 -8.22 17.31
CA ASN A 263 7.07 -8.25 18.76
C ASN A 263 5.76 -8.43 19.53
N LYS A 264 4.63 -7.94 19.00
CA LYS A 264 3.30 -8.16 19.60
C LYS A 264 2.85 -9.62 19.49
N ARG A 265 3.22 -10.32 18.42
CA ARG A 265 2.93 -11.76 18.23
C ARG A 265 3.89 -12.70 18.96
N ARG A 266 5.00 -12.17 19.49
CA ARG A 266 6.07 -12.96 20.09
C ARG A 266 5.69 -13.43 21.49
N VAL A 267 5.89 -14.72 21.75
CA VAL A 267 5.72 -15.31 23.08
C VAL A 267 7.09 -15.38 23.77
N VAL A 268 7.18 -14.82 24.97
CA VAL A 268 8.38 -14.98 25.82
C VAL A 268 8.25 -16.30 26.58
N GLN A 269 9.15 -17.25 26.33
CA GLN A 269 9.10 -18.55 26.99
C GLN A 269 9.72 -18.50 28.39
N TRP A 270 10.89 -17.89 28.50
CA TRP A 270 11.59 -17.70 29.76
C TRP A 270 12.65 -16.60 29.63
N SER A 271 13.04 -16.04 30.77
CA SER A 271 14.14 -15.08 30.90
C SER A 271 15.00 -15.45 32.10
N LEU A 272 16.31 -15.56 31.89
CA LEU A 272 17.31 -15.82 32.92
C LEU A 272 18.39 -14.74 32.84
N GLY A 273 18.24 -13.68 33.64
CA GLY A 273 19.17 -12.55 33.62
C GLY A 273 19.28 -11.94 32.21
N PRO A 274 20.48 -11.94 31.58
CA PRO A 274 20.66 -11.41 30.22
C PRO A 274 20.17 -12.36 29.11
N LEU A 275 19.82 -13.61 29.43
CA LEU A 275 19.34 -14.59 28.46
C LEU A 275 17.81 -14.56 28.39
N SER A 276 17.27 -14.49 27.18
CA SER A 276 15.84 -14.64 26.94
C SER A 276 15.58 -15.62 25.80
N SER A 277 14.56 -16.46 25.98
CA SER A 277 14.02 -17.29 24.90
C SER A 277 12.71 -16.71 24.41
N HIS A 278 12.64 -16.52 23.10
CA HIS A 278 11.47 -15.98 22.43
C HIS A 278 11.01 -16.94 21.34
N LEU A 279 9.70 -17.18 21.31
CA LEU A 279 9.04 -17.92 20.25
C LEU A 279 8.34 -16.91 19.33
N PHE A 280 8.67 -16.96 18.05
CA PHE A 280 8.07 -16.12 17.02
C PHE A 280 7.10 -16.92 16.16
N ASP A 281 5.95 -16.33 15.85
CA ASP A 281 5.03 -16.87 14.85
C ASP A 281 5.59 -16.64 13.44
N LEU A 282 5.71 -17.72 12.67
CA LEU A 282 6.27 -17.72 11.31
C LEU A 282 5.20 -17.92 10.23
N THR A 283 3.92 -18.01 10.61
CA THR A 283 2.82 -18.41 9.71
C THR A 283 2.72 -17.54 8.45
N GLU A 284 2.79 -16.21 8.59
CA GLU A 284 2.77 -15.29 7.44
C GLU A 284 4.16 -15.01 6.85
N ILE A 285 5.21 -15.32 7.62
CA ILE A 285 6.59 -15.02 7.24
C ILE A 285 7.09 -16.01 6.20
N ASP A 286 6.78 -17.29 6.42
CA ASP A 286 7.22 -18.40 5.58
C ASP A 286 6.16 -18.85 4.56
N SER A 287 6.58 -19.44 3.45
CA SER A 287 5.73 -19.78 2.30
C SER A 287 4.90 -21.07 2.43
N TRP A 288 4.72 -21.59 3.65
CA TRP A 288 4.03 -22.88 3.85
C TRP A 288 2.52 -22.80 3.64
N ALA A 289 1.86 -21.78 4.19
CA ALA A 289 0.40 -21.70 4.22
C ALA A 289 -0.19 -20.65 3.26
N ASP A 290 0.62 -19.67 2.86
CA ASP A 290 0.17 -18.47 2.16
C ASP A 290 0.58 -18.46 0.69
N VAL A 291 -0.32 -17.97 -0.17
CA VAL A 291 -0.05 -17.76 -1.61
C VAL A 291 1.02 -16.67 -1.82
N MET A 292 1.16 -15.75 -0.87
CA MET A 292 2.17 -14.68 -0.89
C MET A 292 2.75 -14.49 0.50
N SER A 293 3.96 -15.02 0.69
CA SER A 293 4.71 -14.89 1.93
C SER A 293 5.36 -13.50 2.08
N VAL A 294 5.69 -13.12 3.31
CA VAL A 294 6.51 -11.92 3.58
C VAL A 294 7.84 -11.97 2.83
N LEU A 295 8.50 -13.13 2.76
CA LEU A 295 9.78 -13.28 2.08
C LEU A 295 9.68 -12.97 0.57
N GLU A 296 8.65 -13.51 -0.10
CA GLU A 296 8.39 -13.22 -1.52
C GLU A 296 8.04 -11.75 -1.75
N LEU A 297 7.24 -11.16 -0.85
CA LEU A 297 6.89 -9.74 -0.89
C LEU A 297 8.10 -8.82 -0.77
N ILE A 298 9.06 -9.16 0.08
CA ILE A 298 10.29 -8.38 0.26
C ILE A 298 11.16 -8.45 -1.00
N VAL A 299 11.35 -9.64 -1.55
CA VAL A 299 12.18 -9.84 -2.75
C VAL A 299 11.53 -9.21 -3.99
N GLY A 300 10.20 -9.29 -4.11
CA GLY A 300 9.42 -8.69 -5.19
C GLY A 300 9.16 -7.19 -5.04
N SER A 301 9.49 -6.57 -3.90
CA SER A 301 9.26 -5.14 -3.69
C SER A 301 10.24 -4.26 -4.48
N HIS A 302 9.71 -3.21 -5.10
CA HIS A 302 10.51 -2.17 -5.75
C HIS A 302 11.20 -1.23 -4.75
N GLN A 303 10.82 -1.27 -3.46
CA GLN A 303 11.36 -0.38 -2.46
C GLN A 303 12.66 -0.94 -1.87
N LYS A 304 13.72 -0.13 -1.88
CA LYS A 304 15.02 -0.51 -1.29
C LYS A 304 14.92 -0.76 0.21
N GLU A 305 14.07 -0.01 0.89
CA GLU A 305 13.82 -0.12 2.33
C GLU A 305 13.25 -1.49 2.73
N ALA A 306 12.44 -2.12 1.87
CA ALA A 306 11.90 -3.46 2.11
C ALA A 306 13.00 -4.50 2.33
N ARG A 307 14.14 -4.37 1.64
CA ARG A 307 15.27 -5.31 1.75
C ARG A 307 15.92 -5.28 3.13
N ARG A 308 15.87 -4.15 3.84
CA ARG A 308 16.41 -4.02 5.20
C ARG A 308 15.66 -4.91 6.20
N ILE A 309 14.43 -5.32 5.88
CA ILE A 309 13.66 -6.24 6.73
C ILE A 309 14.32 -7.64 6.80
N LEU A 310 15.10 -8.04 5.79
CA LEU A 310 15.86 -9.30 5.82
C LEU A 310 16.92 -9.34 6.93
N GLU A 311 17.34 -8.18 7.44
CA GLU A 311 18.34 -8.07 8.51
C GLU A 311 17.73 -8.09 9.92
N VAL A 312 16.40 -8.06 10.00
CA VAL A 312 15.63 -7.95 11.24
C VAL A 312 15.23 -9.32 11.78
N THR A 313 15.19 -9.47 13.10
CA THR A 313 14.66 -10.66 13.78
C THR A 313 13.13 -10.74 13.63
N PRO A 314 12.54 -11.92 13.31
CA PRO A 314 13.15 -13.24 13.15
C PRO A 314 13.63 -13.57 11.73
N VAL A 315 13.33 -12.72 10.74
CA VAL A 315 13.56 -12.98 9.31
C VAL A 315 15.03 -13.32 9.03
N ARG A 316 15.98 -12.56 9.58
CA ARG A 316 17.41 -12.81 9.43
C ARG A 316 17.80 -14.21 9.90
N GLN A 317 17.32 -14.61 11.08
CA GLN A 317 17.65 -15.90 11.68
C GLN A 317 17.07 -17.02 10.83
N LEU A 318 15.81 -16.89 10.39
CA LEU A 318 15.13 -17.86 9.55
C LEU A 318 15.87 -18.09 8.22
N VAL A 319 16.18 -17.01 7.49
CA VAL A 319 16.90 -17.09 6.20
C VAL A 319 18.30 -17.66 6.40
N SER A 320 19.02 -17.24 7.45
CA SER A 320 20.36 -17.76 7.73
C SER A 320 20.35 -19.26 8.06
N LEU A 321 19.34 -19.73 8.78
CA LEU A 321 19.16 -21.13 9.12
C LEU A 321 18.85 -21.94 7.87
N LYS A 322 17.89 -21.51 7.05
CA LYS A 322 17.54 -22.17 5.78
C LYS A 322 18.72 -22.25 4.82
N TRP A 323 19.49 -21.17 4.69
CA TRP A 323 20.67 -21.15 3.83
C TRP A 323 21.78 -22.08 4.34
N ASN A 324 22.01 -22.12 5.65
CA ASN A 324 23.08 -22.91 6.23
C ASN A 324 22.79 -24.42 6.29
N LEU A 325 21.53 -24.81 6.49
CA LEU A 325 21.13 -26.22 6.50
C LEU A 325 20.96 -26.78 5.08
N TYR A 326 20.30 -26.03 4.20
CA TYR A 326 19.84 -26.57 2.92
C TYR A 326 20.34 -25.74 1.73
N GLY A 327 20.08 -24.43 1.75
CA GLY A 327 20.25 -23.56 0.58
C GLY A 327 21.64 -23.60 -0.03
N LYS A 328 22.71 -23.47 0.78
CA LYS A 328 24.09 -23.45 0.28
C LYS A 328 24.51 -24.78 -0.35
N HIS A 329 23.97 -25.91 0.12
CA HIS A 329 24.31 -27.23 -0.39
C HIS A 329 23.60 -27.49 -1.72
N TYR A 330 22.30 -27.21 -1.79
CA TYR A 330 21.55 -27.28 -3.05
C TYR A 330 22.09 -26.30 -4.10
N PHE A 331 22.41 -25.07 -3.70
CA PHE A 331 22.98 -24.07 -4.62
C PHE A 331 24.34 -24.51 -5.17
N ARG A 332 25.24 -25.05 -4.34
CA ARG A 332 26.54 -25.57 -4.81
C ARG A 332 26.39 -26.76 -5.75
N LEU A 333 25.45 -27.65 -5.46
CA LEU A 333 25.15 -28.79 -6.33
C LEU A 333 24.59 -28.32 -7.69
N LEU A 334 23.60 -27.42 -7.68
CA LEU A 334 23.01 -26.86 -8.90
C LEU A 334 24.04 -26.06 -9.71
N LEU A 335 24.89 -25.27 -9.05
CA LEU A 335 26.00 -24.55 -9.69
C LEU A 335 26.97 -25.54 -10.36
N LEU A 336 27.33 -26.63 -9.68
CA LEU A 336 28.21 -27.66 -10.23
C LEU A 336 27.57 -28.34 -11.44
N LEU A 337 26.30 -28.72 -11.37
CA LEU A 337 25.57 -29.31 -12.50
C LEU A 337 25.48 -28.34 -13.68
N TYR A 338 25.25 -27.05 -13.42
CA TYR A 338 25.20 -26.03 -14.45
C TYR A 338 26.57 -25.78 -15.10
N LEU A 339 27.66 -25.77 -14.32
CA LEU A 339 29.02 -25.66 -14.85
C LEU A 339 29.41 -26.88 -15.69
N LEU A 340 29.01 -28.09 -15.29
CA LEU A 340 29.18 -29.29 -16.11
C LEU A 340 28.37 -29.20 -17.41
N TYR A 341 27.12 -28.74 -17.34
CA TYR A 341 26.28 -28.52 -18.51
C TYR A 341 26.92 -27.53 -19.50
N ILE A 342 27.33 -26.34 -19.05
CA ILE A 342 28.02 -25.35 -19.90
C ILE A 342 29.38 -25.88 -20.40
N GLY A 343 30.11 -26.66 -19.59
CA GLY A 343 31.34 -27.32 -20.00
C GLY A 343 31.11 -28.32 -21.15
N THR A 344 30.07 -29.16 -21.06
CA THR A 344 29.71 -30.09 -22.14
C THR A 344 29.28 -29.36 -23.41
N PHE A 345 28.48 -28.30 -23.28
CA PHE A 345 28.05 -27.49 -24.41
C PHE A 345 29.23 -26.80 -25.12
N THR A 346 30.15 -26.21 -24.35
CA THR A 346 31.34 -25.54 -24.92
C THR A 346 32.27 -26.54 -25.61
N LEU A 347 32.49 -27.73 -25.05
CA LEU A 347 33.25 -28.79 -25.72
C LEU A 347 32.62 -29.20 -27.06
N CYS A 348 31.29 -29.35 -27.12
CA CYS A 348 30.59 -29.64 -28.37
C CYS A 348 30.76 -28.54 -29.42
N CYS A 349 30.80 -27.28 -28.98
CA CYS A 349 31.01 -26.13 -29.87
C CYS A 349 32.46 -26.03 -30.38
N VAL A 350 33.45 -26.34 -29.53
CA VAL A 350 34.87 -26.33 -29.90
C VAL A 350 35.18 -27.43 -30.92
N PHE A 351 34.66 -28.64 -30.69
CA PHE A 351 34.86 -29.78 -31.59
C PHE A 351 33.81 -29.85 -32.71
N ARG A 352 33.34 -28.68 -33.18
CA ARG A 352 32.40 -28.59 -34.29
C ARG A 352 32.98 -29.32 -35.53
N PRO A 353 32.16 -30.11 -36.24
CA PRO A 353 32.61 -30.88 -37.40
C PRO A 353 32.92 -29.94 -38.57
N LEU A 354 34.18 -29.52 -38.67
CA LEU A 354 34.74 -28.70 -39.75
C LEU A 354 35.69 -29.54 -40.60
N LYS A 355 35.67 -29.32 -41.92
CA LYS A 355 36.66 -29.82 -42.87
C LYS A 355 37.34 -28.64 -43.55
N ASP A 356 38.53 -28.85 -44.08
CA ASP A 356 39.18 -27.81 -44.88
C ASP A 356 38.36 -27.54 -46.15
N ALA A 357 38.33 -26.28 -46.58
CA ALA A 357 37.60 -25.89 -47.78
C ALA A 357 38.20 -26.61 -49.00
N PRO A 358 37.39 -27.25 -49.87
CA PRO A 358 37.91 -27.83 -51.11
C PRO A 358 38.49 -26.72 -52.01
N GLU A 359 39.52 -27.05 -52.80
CA GLU A 359 40.30 -26.07 -53.58
C GLU A 359 39.47 -25.18 -54.53
N ASN A 360 38.28 -25.63 -54.94
CA ASN A 360 37.36 -24.91 -55.84
C ASN A 360 36.09 -24.40 -55.12
N TYR A 361 36.16 -24.08 -53.82
CA TYR A 361 34.98 -23.74 -53.03
C TYR A 361 34.32 -22.41 -53.43
N THR A 362 35.09 -21.37 -53.76
CA THR A 362 34.58 -20.11 -54.33
C THR A 362 35.51 -19.56 -55.40
N THR A 363 34.96 -18.85 -56.40
CA THR A 363 35.70 -18.26 -57.53
C THR A 363 36.04 -16.79 -57.32
N SER A 364 35.97 -16.27 -56.08
CA SER A 364 36.19 -14.86 -55.77
C SER A 364 37.56 -14.67 -55.12
N ASP A 365 38.38 -13.76 -55.66
CA ASP A 365 39.75 -13.47 -55.16
C ASP A 365 39.78 -12.85 -53.74
N MET A 366 38.61 -12.53 -53.17
CA MET A 366 38.47 -11.90 -51.86
C MET A 366 38.02 -12.86 -50.74
N ASP A 367 37.68 -14.11 -51.05
CA ASP A 367 37.27 -15.09 -50.04
C ASP A 367 38.47 -15.78 -49.38
N LYS A 368 38.62 -15.59 -48.07
CA LYS A 368 39.68 -16.20 -47.24
C LYS A 368 39.15 -17.35 -46.36
N THR A 369 38.20 -18.12 -46.87
CA THR A 369 37.51 -19.15 -46.07
C THR A 369 38.32 -20.43 -46.04
N ILE A 370 38.97 -20.73 -44.89
CA ILE A 370 39.89 -21.88 -44.77
C ILE A 370 39.15 -23.18 -44.41
N ARG A 371 38.06 -23.09 -43.64
CA ARG A 371 37.29 -24.26 -43.16
C ARG A 371 35.81 -24.13 -43.45
N VAL A 372 35.20 -25.24 -43.84
CA VAL A 372 33.77 -25.38 -44.17
C VAL A 372 33.15 -26.44 -43.25
N GLN A 373 31.87 -26.31 -42.93
CA GLN A 373 31.14 -27.29 -42.13
C GLN A 373 31.02 -28.64 -42.87
N LYS A 374 31.23 -29.75 -42.16
CA LYS A 374 31.01 -31.09 -42.71
C LYS A 374 29.51 -31.37 -42.90
N ASN A 375 29.17 -32.23 -43.86
CA ASN A 375 27.79 -32.70 -44.02
C ASN A 375 27.41 -33.66 -42.88
N LEU A 376 26.10 -33.85 -42.61
CA LEU A 376 25.62 -34.71 -41.52
C LEU A 376 26.15 -36.15 -41.63
N SER A 377 26.21 -36.71 -42.84
CA SER A 377 26.75 -38.05 -43.11
C SER A 377 28.25 -38.18 -42.81
N GLU A 378 29.00 -37.09 -42.91
CA GLU A 378 30.45 -37.03 -42.66
C GLU A 378 30.77 -36.66 -41.21
N SER A 379 29.79 -36.17 -40.45
CA SER A 379 29.99 -35.56 -39.13
C SER A 379 29.86 -36.55 -37.98
N TYR A 380 29.34 -37.77 -38.19
CA TYR A 380 29.07 -38.74 -37.11
C TYR A 380 29.58 -40.14 -37.44
N VAL A 381 30.83 -40.23 -37.90
CA VAL A 381 31.46 -41.50 -38.33
C VAL A 381 32.44 -42.02 -37.28
N THR A 382 33.16 -41.13 -36.60
CA THR A 382 34.22 -41.52 -35.67
C THR A 382 33.70 -41.69 -34.23
N TYR A 383 34.47 -42.37 -33.40
CA TYR A 383 34.17 -42.48 -31.96
C TYR A 383 34.13 -41.09 -31.28
N GLU A 384 35.01 -40.17 -31.66
CA GLU A 384 35.02 -38.80 -31.14
C GLU A 384 33.73 -38.04 -31.50
N ASP A 385 33.21 -38.24 -32.72
CA ASP A 385 31.93 -37.66 -33.12
C ASP A 385 30.74 -38.24 -32.34
N SER A 386 30.81 -39.52 -31.94
CA SER A 386 29.76 -40.14 -31.11
C SER A 386 29.72 -39.55 -29.69
N LEU A 387 30.89 -39.21 -29.12
CA LEU A 387 30.98 -38.49 -27.85
C LEU A 387 30.41 -37.07 -27.98
N ARG A 388 30.68 -36.39 -29.09
CA ARG A 388 30.09 -35.08 -29.39
C ARG A 388 28.57 -35.16 -29.50
N LEU A 389 28.04 -36.15 -30.22
CA LEU A 389 26.60 -36.35 -30.36
C LEU A 389 25.91 -36.54 -29.00
N ALA A 390 26.50 -37.32 -28.09
CA ALA A 390 25.97 -37.48 -26.73
C ALA A 390 25.93 -36.15 -25.97
N GLY A 391 26.97 -35.33 -26.09
CA GLY A 391 27.01 -33.98 -25.50
C GLY A 391 26.00 -33.00 -26.13
N GLU A 392 25.78 -33.08 -27.45
CA GLU A 392 24.76 -32.31 -28.16
C GLU A 392 23.35 -32.67 -27.67
N VAL A 393 23.06 -33.97 -27.48
CA VAL A 393 21.78 -34.44 -26.93
C VAL A 393 21.56 -33.93 -25.51
N ILE A 394 22.57 -34.03 -24.63
CA ILE A 394 22.51 -33.49 -23.26
C ILE A 394 22.24 -31.98 -23.29
N SER A 395 22.90 -31.25 -24.21
CA SER A 395 22.72 -29.80 -24.36
C SER A 395 21.29 -29.44 -24.77
N VAL A 396 20.73 -30.14 -25.76
CA VAL A 396 19.35 -29.88 -26.23
C VAL A 396 18.31 -30.23 -25.15
N LEU A 397 18.46 -31.38 -24.49
CA LEU A 397 17.56 -31.79 -23.41
C LEU A 397 17.65 -30.84 -22.21
N GLY A 398 18.86 -30.40 -21.85
CA GLY A 398 19.06 -29.40 -20.80
C GLY A 398 18.42 -28.06 -21.13
N ALA A 399 18.54 -27.58 -22.38
CA ALA A 399 17.87 -26.36 -22.83
C ALA A 399 16.34 -26.46 -22.79
N LEU A 400 15.77 -27.61 -23.20
CA LEU A 400 14.34 -27.87 -23.07
C LEU A 400 13.89 -27.89 -21.61
N LEU A 401 14.70 -28.49 -20.73
CA LEU A 401 14.41 -28.52 -19.29
C LEU A 401 14.44 -27.11 -18.67
N ILE A 402 15.38 -26.25 -19.08
CA ILE A 402 15.41 -24.84 -18.67
C ILE A 402 14.13 -24.13 -19.13
N LEU A 403 13.73 -24.32 -20.39
CA LEU A 403 12.53 -23.68 -20.96
C LEU A 403 11.23 -24.15 -20.30
N LEU A 404 11.17 -25.37 -19.77
CA LEU A 404 10.01 -25.88 -19.04
C LEU A 404 9.94 -25.38 -17.58
N LEU A 405 11.06 -24.92 -17.02
CA LEU A 405 11.16 -24.50 -15.62
C LEU A 405 11.08 -22.97 -15.44
N GLU A 406 11.48 -22.20 -16.45
CA GLU A 406 11.24 -20.75 -16.55
C GLU A 406 9.82 -20.45 -17.03
#